data_AF-A0A3Q2CXG8-F1
#
_entry.id   AF-A0A3Q2CXG8-F1
#
_cell.length_a   1.000
_cell.length_b   1.000
_cell.length_c   1.000
_cell.angle_alpha   90.00
_cell.angle_beta   90.00
_cell.angle_gamma   90.00
#
_symmetry.space_group_name_H-M   'P 1'
#
loop_
_entity.id
_entity.type
_entity.pdbx_description
1 polymer ?
#
loop_
_entity_poly.entity_id
_entity_poly.type
_entity_poly.pdbx_seq_one_letter_code
_entity_poly.pdbx_strand_id
1 'polypeptide(L)'
;MAERPAALLSVGFLLLLLTREGMTNTGPISIPIRLTVENDLFNMAPESFSSSVAEGGVLLGALRRLQEAQPDFKFTVKDHPDFGVFLQSVNGVAGDEHKQTYWEILSENSGEYTRLDVGIGCYAPKADEHIILRFSTWSSRKQE
;
A
#
# COMPACT_ATOMS: atom_id res chain seq x y z
N MET A 1 13.78 1.33 -78.88
CA MET A 1 14.24 2.35 -77.92
C MET A 1 13.35 2.21 -76.71
N ALA A 2 13.84 1.49 -75.71
CA ALA A 2 13.17 1.25 -74.44
C ALA A 2 13.69 2.29 -73.46
N GLU A 3 12.82 2.91 -72.66
CA GLU A 3 13.10 3.49 -71.35
C GLU A 3 11.74 3.74 -70.65
N ARG A 4 11.63 3.32 -69.38
CA ARG A 4 10.45 3.40 -68.48
C ARG A 4 10.42 4.82 -67.83
N PRO A 5 9.45 5.29 -66.99
CA PRO A 5 8.86 4.62 -65.80
C PRO A 5 7.37 5.02 -65.58
N ALA A 6 6.62 4.72 -64.52
CA ALA A 6 6.94 4.25 -63.18
C ALA A 6 5.78 3.38 -62.66
N ALA A 7 6.10 2.18 -62.20
CA ALA A 7 5.21 1.43 -61.35
C ALA A 7 5.23 2.07 -59.95
N LEU A 8 4.06 2.51 -59.47
CA LEU A 8 3.83 2.87 -58.07
C LEU A 8 3.91 1.58 -57.22
N LEU A 9 5.11 1.25 -56.74
CA LEU A 9 5.32 0.15 -55.80
C LEU A 9 5.51 0.70 -54.39
N SER A 10 4.41 0.67 -53.65
CA SER A 10 4.32 0.30 -52.24
C SER A 10 5.29 0.98 -51.27
N VAL A 11 4.95 2.21 -50.87
CA VAL A 11 5.42 2.82 -49.61
C VAL A 11 4.71 2.22 -48.38
N GLY A 12 3.76 1.30 -48.59
CA GLY A 12 2.94 0.74 -47.51
C GLY A 12 3.61 -0.34 -46.67
N PHE A 13 4.67 -1.00 -47.17
CA PHE A 13 5.16 -2.23 -46.50
C PHE A 13 6.32 -2.02 -45.51
N LEU A 14 6.97 -0.85 -45.50
CA LEU A 14 8.06 -0.59 -44.54
C LEU A 14 7.64 0.13 -43.24
N LEU A 15 6.37 0.56 -43.13
CA LEU A 15 5.85 1.20 -41.90
C LEU A 15 5.05 0.24 -41.00
N LEU A 16 4.79 -1.01 -41.45
CA LEU A 16 4.06 -2.01 -40.65
C LEU A 16 4.95 -2.90 -39.77
N LEU A 17 6.28 -2.80 -39.87
CA LEU A 17 7.22 -3.57 -39.02
C LEU A 17 7.72 -2.80 -37.80
N LEU A 18 7.20 -1.59 -37.57
CA LEU A 18 7.22 -0.93 -36.26
C LEU A 18 5.81 -0.96 -35.67
N THR A 19 5.13 -2.12 -35.72
CA THR A 19 4.23 -2.46 -34.62
C THR A 19 5.13 -2.55 -33.41
N ARG A 20 5.30 -1.40 -32.75
CA ARG A 20 5.69 -1.26 -31.37
C ARG A 20 4.92 -2.36 -30.67
N GLU A 21 5.60 -3.47 -30.34
CA GLU A 21 5.11 -4.38 -29.34
C GLU A 21 4.86 -3.46 -28.15
N GLY A 22 3.59 -3.10 -27.97
CA GLY A 22 3.16 -2.48 -26.76
C GLY A 22 3.45 -3.55 -25.74
N MET A 23 4.62 -3.45 -25.10
CA MET A 23 4.82 -4.06 -23.81
C MET A 23 3.59 -3.60 -23.04
N THR A 24 2.63 -4.50 -22.87
CA THR A 24 1.63 -4.34 -21.84
C THR A 24 2.47 -4.40 -20.59
N ASN A 25 2.96 -3.24 -20.16
CA ASN A 25 3.49 -3.03 -18.84
C ASN A 25 2.27 -3.12 -17.93
N THR A 26 1.70 -4.33 -17.85
CA THR A 26 0.81 -4.70 -16.77
C THR A 26 1.73 -4.67 -15.58
N GLY A 27 1.72 -3.54 -14.88
CA GLY A 27 2.33 -3.45 -13.57
C GLY A 27 1.86 -4.62 -12.71
N PRO A 28 2.56 -4.91 -11.60
CA PRO A 28 2.18 -6.01 -10.73
C PRO A 28 0.69 -5.94 -10.40
N ILE A 29 0.02 -7.09 -10.43
CA ILE A 29 -1.39 -7.21 -10.05
C ILE A 29 -1.55 -6.56 -8.68
N SER A 30 -2.53 -5.68 -8.51
CA SER A 30 -2.79 -5.00 -7.25
C SER A 30 -4.07 -5.55 -6.63
N ILE A 31 -4.01 -5.95 -5.36
CA ILE A 31 -5.15 -6.42 -4.58
C ILE A 31 -5.66 -5.29 -3.68
N PRO A 32 -6.99 -5.11 -3.57
CA PRO A 32 -7.57 -4.08 -2.72
C PRO A 32 -7.42 -4.44 -1.24
N ILE A 33 -7.29 -3.42 -0.39
CA ILE A 33 -7.37 -3.54 1.07
C ILE A 33 -8.22 -2.40 1.64
N ARG A 34 -8.82 -2.63 2.80
CA ARG A 34 -9.45 -1.59 3.62
C ARG A 34 -8.52 -1.20 4.76
N LEU A 35 -8.48 0.07 5.12
CA LEU A 35 -7.69 0.57 6.24
C LEU A 35 -8.56 1.42 7.16
N THR A 36 -8.51 1.19 8.47
CA THR A 36 -9.10 2.10 9.46
C THR A 36 -8.03 2.60 10.42
N VAL A 37 -8.08 3.90 10.74
CA VAL A 37 -7.26 4.53 11.78
C VAL A 37 -8.15 4.77 12.99
N GLU A 38 -7.78 4.20 14.12
CA GLU A 38 -8.52 4.31 15.38
C GLU A 38 -7.66 5.01 16.43
N ASN A 39 -8.27 5.92 17.18
CA ASN A 39 -7.60 6.63 18.27
C ASN A 39 -8.58 6.92 19.41
N ASP A 40 -8.95 5.86 20.11
CA ASP A 40 -9.89 5.93 21.23
C ASP A 40 -9.30 6.64 22.45
N LEU A 41 -7.97 6.64 22.60
CA LEU A 41 -7.28 7.34 23.70
C LEU A 41 -7.58 8.85 23.72
N PHE A 42 -7.92 9.43 22.56
CA PHE A 42 -8.31 10.83 22.43
C PHE A 42 -9.76 11.01 21.96
N ASN A 43 -10.59 9.95 22.02
CA ASN A 43 -11.99 9.95 21.56
C ASN A 43 -12.17 10.48 20.12
N MET A 44 -11.22 10.17 19.23
CA MET A 44 -11.32 10.57 17.82
C MET A 44 -12.23 9.60 17.07
N ALA A 45 -13.05 10.13 16.16
CA ALA A 45 -13.84 9.29 15.27
C ALA A 45 -12.92 8.45 14.37
N PRO A 46 -13.18 7.14 14.18
CA PRO A 46 -12.38 6.33 13.27
C PRO A 46 -12.42 6.85 11.84
N GLU A 47 -11.25 6.87 11.18
CA GLU A 47 -11.12 7.27 9.78
C GLU A 47 -10.93 6.04 8.91
N SER A 48 -11.69 5.92 7.83
CA SER A 48 -11.63 4.76 6.93
C SER A 48 -11.13 5.13 5.55
N PHE A 49 -10.27 4.30 5.00
CA PHE A 49 -9.61 4.49 3.72
C PHE A 49 -9.63 3.19 2.90
N SER A 50 -9.54 3.36 1.58
CA SER A 50 -9.30 2.27 0.65
C SER A 50 -7.93 2.44 0.02
N SER A 51 -7.15 1.36 -0.04
CA SER A 51 -5.87 1.33 -0.73
C SER A 51 -5.71 0.01 -1.49
N SER A 52 -4.55 -0.19 -2.09
CA SER A 52 -4.20 -1.45 -2.70
C SER A 52 -2.73 -1.80 -2.47
N VAL A 53 -2.44 -3.10 -2.53
CA VAL A 53 -1.09 -3.62 -2.45
C VAL A 53 -0.77 -4.46 -3.69
N ALA A 54 0.44 -4.36 -4.22
CA ALA A 54 0.89 -5.32 -5.21
C ALA A 54 0.75 -6.74 -4.62
N GLU A 55 0.33 -7.71 -5.43
CA GLU A 55 0.18 -9.10 -5.01
C GLU A 55 1.53 -9.61 -4.46
N GLY A 56 1.51 -10.18 -3.25
CA GLY A 56 2.71 -10.57 -2.51
C GLY A 56 3.56 -9.41 -1.95
N GLY A 57 3.14 -8.16 -2.18
CA GLY A 57 3.75 -6.97 -1.60
C GLY A 57 3.35 -6.75 -0.14
N VAL A 58 4.09 -5.85 0.52
CA VAL A 58 3.93 -5.60 1.96
C VAL A 58 3.04 -4.39 2.27
N LEU A 59 2.46 -4.38 3.48
CA LEU A 59 1.56 -3.33 3.97
C LEU A 59 2.16 -1.92 3.86
N LEU A 60 3.46 -1.75 4.07
CA LEU A 60 4.17 -0.49 3.87
C LEU A 60 3.95 0.08 2.46
N GLY A 61 3.91 -0.77 1.43
CA GLY A 61 3.62 -0.33 0.08
C GLY A 61 2.20 0.22 -0.08
N ALA A 62 1.22 -0.38 0.59
CA ALA A 62 -0.16 0.08 0.60
C ALA A 62 -0.31 1.43 1.32
N LEU A 63 0.39 1.61 2.45
CA LEU A 63 0.38 2.88 3.19
C LEU A 63 1.04 4.00 2.38
N ARG A 64 2.16 3.73 1.67
CA ARG A 64 2.81 4.71 0.78
C ARG A 64 1.88 5.17 -0.34
N ARG A 65 1.25 4.23 -1.04
CA ARG A 65 0.24 4.56 -2.08
C ARG A 65 -0.93 5.35 -1.51
N LEU A 66 -1.40 5.00 -0.32
CA LEU A 66 -2.49 5.72 0.33
C LEU A 66 -2.07 7.16 0.65
N GLN A 67 -0.88 7.38 1.22
CA GLN A 67 -0.37 8.72 1.53
C GLN A 67 -0.15 9.58 0.28
N GLU A 68 0.25 8.97 -0.84
CA GLU A 68 0.39 9.64 -2.14
C GLU A 68 -0.97 10.05 -2.72
N ALA A 69 -1.98 9.20 -2.58
CA ALA A 69 -3.30 9.42 -3.15
C ALA A 69 -4.23 10.28 -2.29
N GLN A 70 -4.08 10.24 -0.96
CA GLN A 70 -4.97 10.89 0.00
C GLN A 70 -4.19 11.92 0.84
N PRO A 71 -4.40 13.24 0.61
CA PRO A 71 -3.74 14.30 1.36
C PRO A 71 -3.93 14.20 2.88
N ASP A 72 -5.10 13.73 3.30
CA ASP A 72 -5.49 13.64 4.72
C ASP A 72 -4.91 12.41 5.41
N PHE A 73 -4.39 11.43 4.67
CA PHE A 73 -3.64 10.33 5.24
C PHE A 73 -2.14 10.66 5.25
N LYS A 74 -1.55 10.65 6.44
CA LYS A 74 -0.11 10.87 6.64
C LYS A 74 0.42 9.87 7.65
N PHE A 75 1.57 9.26 7.36
CA PHE A 75 2.26 8.40 8.29
C PHE A 75 3.77 8.62 8.21
N THR A 76 4.46 8.32 9.31
CA THR A 76 5.92 8.31 9.34
C THR A 76 6.42 6.98 9.85
N VAL A 77 7.64 6.66 9.46
CA VAL A 77 8.33 5.44 9.90
C VAL A 77 9.68 5.79 10.47
N LYS A 78 10.16 4.93 11.37
CA LYS A 78 11.52 4.95 11.90
C LYS A 78 12.18 3.62 11.57
N ASP A 79 13.40 3.65 11.06
CA ASP A 79 14.21 2.44 10.92
C ASP A 79 14.75 2.04 12.29
N HIS A 80 14.41 0.83 12.74
CA HIS A 80 14.91 0.24 13.97
C HIS A 80 15.96 -0.83 13.65
N PRO A 81 17.16 -0.81 14.29
CA PRO A 81 18.23 -1.75 13.96
C PRO A 81 17.82 -3.22 14.14
N ASP A 82 17.00 -3.52 15.15
CA ASP A 82 16.62 -4.90 15.48
C ASP A 82 15.30 -5.37 14.82
N PHE A 83 14.43 -4.45 14.38
CA PHE A 83 13.06 -4.76 13.96
C PHE A 83 12.71 -4.26 12.56
N GLY A 84 13.60 -3.49 11.93
CA GLY A 84 13.36 -2.88 10.62
C GLY A 84 12.40 -1.68 10.70
N VAL A 85 11.56 -1.52 9.68
CA VAL A 85 10.66 -0.36 9.53
C VAL A 85 9.55 -0.39 10.57
N PHE A 86 9.59 0.56 11.50
CA PHE A 86 8.61 0.73 12.57
C PHE A 86 7.64 1.88 12.25
N LEU A 87 6.33 1.64 12.43
CA LEU A 87 5.31 2.68 12.25
C LEU A 87 5.37 3.69 13.42
N GLN A 88 5.84 4.90 13.14
CA GLN A 88 6.10 5.90 14.16
C GLN A 88 4.89 6.80 14.42
N SER A 89 4.24 7.31 13.38
CA SER A 89 3.06 8.16 13.50
C SER A 89 2.05 7.92 12.39
N VAL A 90 0.78 8.22 12.68
CA VAL A 90 -0.33 8.28 11.71
C VAL A 90 -1.14 9.54 12.02
N ASN A 91 -1.51 10.30 10.99
CA ASN A 91 -2.29 11.54 11.04
C ASN A 91 -1.82 12.53 12.12
N GLY A 92 -0.49 12.65 12.28
CA GLY A 92 0.13 13.58 13.23
C GLY A 92 0.26 13.07 14.68
N VAL A 93 -0.27 11.87 14.99
CA VAL A 93 -0.16 11.27 16.33
C VAL A 93 0.97 10.23 16.33
N ALA A 94 2.00 10.48 17.14
CA ALA A 94 3.17 9.62 17.26
C ALA A 94 3.11 8.71 18.50
N GLY A 95 3.65 7.50 18.37
CA GLY A 95 4.00 6.67 19.53
C GLY A 95 5.09 7.34 20.37
N ASP A 96 5.05 7.07 21.68
CA ASP A 96 5.93 7.69 22.67
C ASP A 96 6.27 6.65 23.73
N GLU A 97 7.55 6.26 23.80
CA GLU A 97 8.03 5.23 24.72
C GLU A 97 7.87 5.65 26.19
N HIS A 98 8.05 6.94 26.51
CA HIS A 98 7.89 7.45 27.88
C HIS A 98 6.42 7.43 28.31
N LYS A 99 5.51 7.69 27.37
CA LYS A 99 4.05 7.59 27.59
C LYS A 99 3.50 6.18 27.35
N GLN A 100 4.34 5.25 26.95
CA GLN A 100 3.97 3.87 26.64
C GLN A 100 2.87 3.77 25.57
N THR A 101 2.86 4.68 24.60
CA THR A 101 1.89 4.71 23.49
C THR A 101 2.51 4.18 22.21
N TYR A 102 1.73 3.49 21.39
CA TYR A 102 2.18 2.92 20.12
C TYR A 102 1.04 2.75 19.13
N TRP A 103 1.40 2.49 17.86
CA TRP A 103 0.44 2.07 16.83
C TRP A 103 0.40 0.55 16.76
N GLU A 104 -0.72 -0.02 17.19
CA GLU A 104 -1.05 -1.43 17.05
C GLU A 104 -1.58 -1.71 15.64
N ILE A 105 -1.19 -2.84 15.07
CA ILE A 105 -1.63 -3.26 13.74
C ILE A 105 -2.49 -4.51 13.91
N LEU A 106 -3.75 -4.40 13.50
CA LEU A 106 -4.69 -5.50 13.51
C LEU A 106 -5.08 -5.85 12.08
N SER A 107 -5.35 -7.13 11.84
CA SER A 107 -6.00 -7.63 10.63
C SER A 107 -7.37 -8.18 11.00
N GLU A 108 -8.35 -7.92 10.13
CA GLU A 108 -9.68 -8.49 10.14
C GLU A 108 -9.97 -9.03 8.72
N ASN A 109 -10.31 -10.31 8.65
CA ASN A 109 -10.61 -11.00 7.37
C ASN A 109 -11.87 -11.88 7.47
N SER A 110 -12.27 -12.28 8.68
CA SER A 110 -13.34 -13.27 8.92
C SER A 110 -14.29 -12.89 10.06
N GLY A 111 -14.37 -11.61 10.41
CA GLY A 111 -15.09 -11.06 11.55
C GLY A 111 -14.29 -11.05 12.86
N GLU A 112 -13.10 -11.64 12.88
CA GLU A 112 -12.20 -11.67 14.04
C GLU A 112 -11.00 -10.75 13.83
N TYR A 113 -10.71 -9.92 14.83
CA TYR A 113 -9.54 -9.06 14.85
C TYR A 113 -8.35 -9.83 15.40
N THR A 114 -7.32 -9.99 14.59
CA THR A 114 -6.04 -10.59 15.00
C THR A 114 -4.97 -9.51 15.05
N ARG A 115 -4.26 -9.42 16.17
CA ARG A 115 -3.06 -8.58 16.26
C ARG A 115 -1.93 -9.19 15.45
N LEU A 116 -1.29 -8.39 14.61
CA LEU A 116 -0.14 -8.84 13.84
C LEU A 116 1.11 -8.95 14.73
N ASP A 117 1.86 -10.03 14.51
CA ASP A 117 3.15 -10.32 15.15
C ASP A 117 4.35 -9.78 14.35
N VAL A 118 4.10 -9.21 13.18
CA VAL A 118 5.09 -8.61 12.28
C VAL A 118 4.74 -7.15 11.94
N GLY A 119 5.76 -6.37 11.59
CA GLY A 119 5.61 -4.97 11.23
C GLY A 119 5.09 -4.74 9.80
N ILE A 120 4.74 -3.48 9.51
CA ILE A 120 4.24 -3.04 8.18
C ILE A 120 5.22 -3.34 7.04
N GLY A 121 6.52 -3.47 7.34
CA GLY A 121 7.56 -3.79 6.36
C GLY A 121 7.63 -5.27 5.97
N CYS A 122 6.97 -6.16 6.71
CA CYS A 122 7.03 -7.61 6.51
C CYS A 122 5.67 -8.22 6.21
N TYR A 123 4.60 -7.65 6.77
CA TYR A 123 3.26 -8.18 6.59
C TYR A 123 2.79 -8.05 5.14
N ALA A 124 2.34 -9.15 4.54
CA ALA A 124 1.75 -9.19 3.20
C ALA A 124 0.23 -9.36 3.32
N PRO A 125 -0.55 -8.29 3.05
CA PRO A 125 -2.01 -8.37 3.14
C PRO A 125 -2.62 -9.32 2.11
N LYS A 126 -3.83 -9.80 2.40
CA LYS A 126 -4.69 -10.55 1.48
C LYS A 126 -5.69 -9.63 0.78
N ALA A 127 -6.29 -10.12 -0.29
CA ALA A 127 -7.33 -9.36 -1.00
C ALA A 127 -8.53 -9.11 -0.07
N ASP A 128 -9.02 -7.87 -0.12
CA ASP A 128 -10.17 -7.38 0.67
C ASP A 128 -9.99 -7.47 2.19
N GLU A 129 -8.76 -7.68 2.65
CA GLU A 129 -8.43 -7.66 4.08
C GLU A 129 -8.61 -6.27 4.66
N HIS A 130 -9.13 -6.21 5.89
CA HIS A 130 -9.28 -4.99 6.64
C HIS A 130 -8.12 -4.86 7.63
N ILE A 131 -7.30 -3.83 7.44
CA ILE A 131 -6.21 -3.49 8.33
C ILE A 131 -6.66 -2.34 9.24
N ILE A 132 -6.35 -2.45 10.53
CA ILE A 132 -6.66 -1.42 11.51
C ILE A 132 -5.35 -0.95 12.14
N LEU A 133 -5.10 0.35 12.08
CA LEU A 133 -4.02 1.02 12.80
C LEU A 133 -4.65 1.68 14.03
N ARG A 134 -4.46 1.06 15.20
CA ARG A 134 -5.05 1.53 16.46
C ARG A 134 -4.00 2.19 17.34
N PHE A 135 -4.22 3.44 17.74
CA PHE A 135 -3.37 4.10 18.71
C PHE A 135 -3.69 3.57 20.12
N SER A 136 -2.71 2.97 20.77
CA SER A 136 -2.89 2.16 21.98
C SER A 136 -1.81 2.42 23.02
N THR A 137 -1.98 1.86 24.22
CA THR A 137 -1.00 1.90 25.31
C THR A 137 -0.50 0.50 25.66
N TRP A 138 0.65 0.33 26.31
CA TRP A 138 1.11 -1.01 26.69
C TRP A 138 0.18 -1.74 27.69
N SER A 139 -0.64 -0.98 28.43
CA SER A 139 -1.57 -1.49 29.44
C SER A 139 -2.90 -2.01 28.88
N SER A 140 -3.27 -1.68 27.64
CA SER A 140 -4.47 -2.24 26.99
C SER A 140 -4.34 -3.74 26.69
N ARG A 141 -3.18 -4.35 26.96
CA ARG A 141 -2.87 -5.79 26.85
C ARG A 141 -3.67 -6.74 27.78
N LYS A 142 -4.74 -6.28 28.42
CA LYS A 142 -5.59 -7.16 29.26
C LYS A 142 -6.93 -7.45 28.58
N GLN A 143 -6.90 -8.40 27.65
CA GLN A 143 -7.98 -9.35 27.33
C GLN A 143 -7.53 -10.18 26.12
N GLU A 144 -6.80 -11.25 26.40
CA GLU A 144 -6.69 -12.42 25.54
C GLU A 144 -6.77 -13.66 26.44
#